data_AF-A0A519MUI9-F1
#
_entry.id   AF-A0A519MUI9-F1
#
_cell.length_a   1.000
_cell.length_b   1.000
_cell.length_c   1.000
_cell.angle_alpha   90.00
_cell.angle_beta   90.00
_cell.angle_gamma   90.00
#
_symmetry.space_group_name_H-M   'P 1'
#
loop_
_entity.id
_entity.type
_entity.pdbx_description
1 polymer ?
#
loop_
_entity_poly.entity_id
_entity_poly.type
_entity_poly.pdbx_seq_one_letter_code
_entity_poly.pdbx_strand_id
1 'polypeptide(L)' 'MYGIPRDKQKVTPQTAIQIVKKYGGIITYEEAEMVLEMMYNFANLALNQQLQFRSEGQDQLIHHPGPG' A
#
# COMPACT_ATOMS: atom_id res chain seq x y z
N MET A 1 -5.56 -3.75 -12.97
CA MET A 1 -4.17 -3.39 -12.60
C MET A 1 -4.26 -2.21 -11.64
N TYR A 2 -4.17 -2.43 -10.33
CA TYR A 2 -4.34 -1.37 -9.31
C TYR A 2 -2.98 -0.75 -8.98
N GLY A 3 -2.48 0.09 -9.89
CA GLY A 3 -1.32 0.94 -9.63
C GLY A 3 -1.77 2.34 -9.22
N ILE A 4 -1.14 2.92 -8.20
CA ILE A 4 -1.28 4.36 -7.95
C ILE A 4 -0.64 5.09 -9.14
N PRO A 5 -1.36 6.02 -9.81
CA PRO A 5 -0.81 6.82 -10.91
C PRO A 5 0.53 7.45 -10.51
N ARG A 6 1.54 7.43 -11.38
CA ARG A 6 2.91 7.90 -11.05
C ARG A 6 2.93 9.35 -10.55
N ASP A 7 2.01 10.18 -11.00
CA ASP A 7 1.79 11.57 -10.57
C ASP A 7 1.32 11.71 -9.11
N LYS A 8 0.78 10.65 -8.51
CA LYS A 8 0.38 10.62 -7.10
C LYS A 8 1.43 10.00 -6.18
N GLN A 9 2.53 9.50 -6.73
CA GLN A 9 3.62 8.92 -5.95
C GLN A 9 4.44 10.04 -5.31
N LYS A 10 4.44 10.10 -3.97
CA LYS A 10 5.25 11.09 -3.22
C LYS A 10 6.74 10.80 -3.28
N VAL A 11 7.12 9.56 -3.57
CA VAL A 11 8.51 9.09 -3.66
C VAL A 11 8.75 8.59 -5.08
N THR A 12 9.74 9.18 -5.76
CA THR A 12 10.21 8.74 -7.08
C THR A 12 11.40 7.78 -6.93
N PRO A 13 11.77 7.02 -7.98
CA PRO A 13 12.97 6.18 -7.94
C PRO A 13 14.23 6.98 -7.61
N GLN A 14 14.35 8.22 -8.11
CA GLN A 14 15.49 9.11 -7.78
C GLN A 14 15.53 9.44 -6.29
N THR A 15 14.37 9.73 -5.67
CA THR A 15 14.28 9.95 -4.23
C THR A 15 14.63 8.68 -3.45
N ALA A 16 14.18 7.51 -3.90
CA ALA A 16 14.51 6.23 -3.28
C ALA A 16 16.03 5.95 -3.29
N ILE A 17 16.71 6.19 -4.42
CA ILE A 17 18.17 6.07 -4.52
C ILE A 17 18.87 7.00 -3.51
N GLN A 18 18.42 8.25 -3.40
CA GLN A 18 19.00 9.21 -2.44
C GLN A 18 18.82 8.76 -0.99
N ILE A 19 17.64 8.21 -0.65
CA ILE A 19 17.36 7.68 0.68
C ILE A 19 18.28 6.50 0.98
N VAL A 20 18.39 5.54 0.06
CA VAL A 20 19.21 4.34 0.26
C VAL A 20 20.70 4.71 0.37
N LYS A 21 21.17 5.63 -0.47
CA LYS A 21 22.53 6.19 -0.40
C LYS A 21 22.85 6.83 0.94
N LYS A 22 21.90 7.56 1.53
CA LYS A 22 22.08 8.20 2.85
C LYS A 22 22.39 7.18 3.97
N TYR A 23 21.89 5.95 3.84
CA TYR A 23 22.10 4.88 4.83
C TYR A 23 23.20 3.88 4.41
N GLY A 24 24.01 4.21 3.40
CA GLY A 24 25.15 3.39 2.96
C GLY A 24 24.80 2.27 1.97
N GLY A 25 23.55 2.20 1.50
CA GLY A 25 23.18 1.30 0.42
C GLY A 25 23.43 1.94 -0.96
N ILE A 26 23.61 1.11 -1.99
CA ILE A 26 23.71 1.56 -3.37
C ILE A 26 22.76 0.68 -4.17
N ILE A 27 21.83 1.31 -4.89
CA ILE A 27 20.89 0.65 -5.79
C ILE A 27 20.81 1.41 -7.11
N THR A 28 20.52 0.70 -8.20
CA THR A 28 20.29 1.31 -9.52
C THR A 28 18.90 1.95 -9.60
N TYR A 29 18.65 2.65 -10.70
CA TYR A 29 17.32 3.19 -10.98
C TYR A 29 16.28 2.08 -11.16
N GLU A 30 16.62 1.02 -11.87
CA GLU A 30 15.75 -0.13 -12.10
C GLU A 30 15.42 -0.85 -10.79
N GLU A 31 16.41 -1.06 -9.92
CA GLU A 31 16.19 -1.65 -8.60
C GLU A 31 15.29 -0.78 -7.73
N ALA A 32 15.49 0.55 -7.77
CA ALA A 32 14.63 1.50 -7.06
C ALA A 32 13.19 1.47 -7.60
N GLU A 33 12.99 1.38 -8.92
CA GLU A 33 11.66 1.25 -9.53
C GLU A 33 10.96 -0.04 -9.09
N MET A 34 11.66 -1.18 -9.13
CA MET A 34 11.11 -2.47 -8.69
C MET A 34 10.71 -2.47 -7.21
N VAL A 35 11.58 -1.93 -6.34
CA VAL A 35 11.28 -1.85 -4.90
C VAL A 35 10.08 -0.95 -4.65
N LEU A 36 10.00 0.21 -5.30
CA LEU A 36 8.86 1.11 -5.15
C LEU A 36 7.57 0.45 -5.63
N GLU A 37 7.56 -0.19 -6.80
CA GLU A 37 6.39 -0.91 -7.31
C GLU A 37 5.92 -1.99 -6.32
N MET A 38 6.87 -2.77 -5.79
CA MET A 38 6.58 -3.77 -4.78
C MET A 38 5.95 -3.15 -3.53
N MET A 39 6.51 -2.06 -3.00
CA MET A 39 5.99 -1.37 -1.82
C MET A 39 4.58 -0.82 -2.03
N TYR A 40 4.28 -0.24 -3.20
CA TYR A 40 2.94 0.23 -3.52
C TYR A 40 1.94 -0.92 -3.61
N ASN A 41 2.32 -2.05 -4.20
CA ASN A 41 1.47 -3.24 -4.26
C ASN A 41 1.17 -3.78 -2.86
N PHE A 42 2.16 -3.83 -1.96
CA PHE A 42 1.95 -4.23 -0.57
C PHE A 42 1.04 -3.26 0.18
N ALA A 43 1.23 -1.95 0.01
CA ALA A 43 0.37 -0.94 0.63
C ALA A 43 -1.09 -1.08 0.18
N ASN A 44 -1.31 -1.27 -1.12
CA ASN A 44 -2.65 -1.50 -1.66
C ASN A 44 -3.27 -2.79 -1.11
N LEU A 45 -2.49 -3.87 -1.02
CA LEU A 45 -2.95 -5.13 -0.43
C LEU A 45 -3.37 -4.94 1.04
N ALA A 46 -2.57 -4.26 1.84
CA ALA A 46 -2.88 -3.99 3.25
C ALA A 46 -4.15 -3.13 3.42
N LEU A 47 -4.31 -2.09 2.60
CA LEU A 47 -5.52 -1.25 2.60
C LEU A 47 -6.77 -2.06 2.21
N ASN A 48 -6.66 -2.91 1.19
CA ASN A 48 -7.76 -3.76 0.76
C ASN A 48 -8.19 -4.73 1.86
N GLN A 49 -7.22 -5.36 2.55
CA GLN A 49 -7.52 -6.22 3.71
C GLN A 49 -8.24 -5.44 4.81
N GLN A 50 -7.73 -4.27 5.19
CA GLN A 50 -8.36 -3.44 6.22
C GLN A 50 -9.79 -3.02 5.85
N LEU A 51 -10.03 -2.65 4.59
CA LEU A 51 -11.36 -2.30 4.11
C LEU A 51 -12.32 -3.50 4.12
N GLN A 52 -11.86 -4.68 3.71
CA GLN A 52 -12.66 -5.91 3.77
C GLN A 52 -13.07 -6.26 5.20
N PHE A 53 -12.14 -6.24 6.15
CA PHE A 53 -12.46 -6.47 7.56
C PHE A 53 -13.44 -5.44 8.14
N ARG A 54 -13.40 -4.18 7.66
CA ARG A 54 -14.35 -3.15 8.09
C ARG A 54 -15.76 -3.39 7.55
N SER A 55 -15.88 -3.85 6.31
CA SER A 55 -17.17 -4.18 5.68
C SER A 55 -17.85 -5.35 6.41
N GLU A 56 -17.09 -6.41 6.72
CA GLU A 56 -17.62 -7.60 7.42
C GLU A 56 -18.03 -7.31 8.87
N GLY A 57 -17.32 -6.39 9.55
CA GLY A 57 -17.68 -5.96 10.91
C GLY A 57 -18.95 -5.10 10.98
N GLN A 58 -19.38 -4.48 9.88
CA GLN A 58 -20.62 -3.69 9.82
C GLN A 58 -21.85 -4.56 9.52
N ASP A 59 -21.69 -5.64 8.75
CA ASP A 59 -22.79 -6.54 8.41
C ASP A 59 -23.27 -7.40 9.60
N GLN A 60 -22.43 -7.61 10.62
CA GLN A 60 -22.83 -8.35 11.83
C GLN A 60 -23.62 -7.53 12.86
N LEU A 61 -23.64 -6.20 12.75
CA LEU A 61 -24.39 -5.32 13.67
C LEU A 61 -25.85 -5.10 13.26
N ILE A 62 -26.28 -5.62 12.11
CA ILE A 62 -27.63 -5.39 11.56
C ILE A 62 -28.59 -6.57 11.78
N HIS A 63 -28.11 -7.68 12.35
CA HIS A 63 -28.96 -8.83 12.70
C HIS A 63 -28.97 -9.09 14.21
N HIS A 64 -29.73 -8.26 14.93
CA HIS A 64 -30.32 -8.68 16.20
C HIS A 64 -31.82 -8.84 15.99
N PRO A 65 -32.39 -10.07 15.99
CA PRO A 65 -33.81 -10.22 16.20
C PRO A 65 -34.08 -9.74 17.62
N GLY A 66 -34.94 -8.73 17.78
CA GLY A 66 -35.36 -8.26 19.10
C GLY A 66 -35.96 -9.39 19.93
N PRO A 67 -35.91 -9.30 21.27
CA PRO A 67 -36.53 -10.32 22.12
C PRO A 67 -38.04 -10.32 21.85
N GLY A 68 -38.55 -11.49 21.48
CA GLY A 68 -39.99 -11.77 21.37
C GLY A 68 -40.65 -11.90 22.75
#